data_AF-D9PJL8-F1
#
_entry.id   AF-D9PJL8-F1
#
_cell.length_a   1.000
_cell.length_b   1.000
_cell.length_c   1.000
_cell.angle_alpha   90.00
_cell.angle_beta   90.00
_cell.angle_gamma   90.00
#
_symmetry.space_group_name_H-M   'P 1'
#
loop_
_entity.id
_entity.type
_entity.pdbx_description
1 polymer ?
#
loop_
_entity_poly.entity_id
_entity_poly.type
_entity_poly.pdbx_seq_one_letter_code
_entity_poly.pdbx_strand_id
1 'polypeptide(L)'
;ARGELEKQLGDILKQLQQITEQLDFRHYAADFDAVLLNPERHLYLETASMKLDGMGICREGDEACSTDLVFSDLIGWERRRWTVTLVHCSHFADATMAGRLEAGERWLGP
;
A
#
# COMPACT_ATOMS: atom_id res chain seq x y z
N ALA A 1 -33.35 -5.74 27.01
CA ALA A 1 -32.64 -6.50 25.95
C ALA A 1 -32.99 -5.99 24.54
N ARG A 2 -34.22 -6.16 24.02
CA ARG A 2 -34.55 -5.81 22.61
C ARG A 2 -34.40 -4.32 22.26
N GLY A 3 -34.91 -3.41 23.09
CA GLY A 3 -34.79 -1.96 22.84
C GLY A 3 -33.36 -1.40 22.97
N GLU A 4 -32.47 -2.13 23.64
CA GLU A 4 -31.06 -1.76 23.81
C GLU A 4 -30.24 -2.18 22.57
N LEU A 5 -30.58 -3.34 22.01
CA LEU A 5 -30.07 -3.82 20.73
C LEU A 5 -30.53 -2.94 19.56
N GLU A 6 -31.79 -2.48 19.56
CA GLU A 6 -32.32 -1.55 18.56
C GLU A 6 -31.62 -0.18 18.61
N LYS A 7 -31.25 0.29 19.80
CA LYS A 7 -30.42 1.50 19.97
C LYS A 7 -29.02 1.32 19.40
N GLN A 8 -28.34 0.24 19.76
CA GLN A 8 -27.00 -0.06 19.24
C GLN A 8 -26.99 -0.19 17.72
N LEU A 9 -28.01 -0.83 17.14
CA LEU A 9 -28.17 -0.92 15.69
C LEU A 9 -28.33 0.47 15.06
N GLY A 10 -29.16 1.34 15.66
CA GLY A 10 -29.35 2.72 15.20
C GLY A 10 -28.08 3.56 15.24
N ASP A 11 -27.27 3.39 16.28
CA ASP A 11 -26.00 4.12 16.44
C ASP A 11 -24.96 3.65 15.41
N ILE A 12 -24.85 2.33 15.18
CA ILE A 12 -23.96 1.76 14.16
C ILE A 12 -24.36 2.23 12.75
N LEU A 13 -25.65 2.25 12.43
CA LEU A 13 -26.13 2.71 11.13
C LEU A 13 -25.85 4.20 10.90
N LYS A 14 -25.95 5.03 11.94
CA LYS A 14 -25.55 6.45 11.87
C LYS A 14 -24.06 6.62 11.63
N GLN A 15 -23.22 5.84 12.31
CA GLN A 15 -21.77 5.87 12.09
C GLN A 15 -21.42 5.44 10.66
N LEU A 16 -22.06 4.38 10.15
CA LEU A 16 -21.87 3.93 8.77
C LEU A 16 -22.31 4.99 7.76
N GLN A 17 -23.44 5.65 7.98
CA GLN A 17 -23.88 6.75 7.12
C GLN A 17 -22.86 7.89 7.10
N GLN A 18 -22.38 8.33 8.26
CA GLN A 18 -21.39 9.40 8.37
C GLN A 18 -20.06 9.03 7.70
N ILE A 19 -19.60 7.79 7.86
CA ILE A 19 -18.39 7.29 7.18
C ILE A 19 -18.61 7.24 5.67
N THR A 20 -19.78 6.79 5.22
CA THR A 20 -20.12 6.72 3.78
C THR A 20 -20.22 8.10 3.15
N GLU A 21 -20.73 9.09 3.88
CA GLU A 21 -20.77 10.50 3.45
C GLU A 21 -19.36 11.12 3.43
N GLN A 22 -18.45 10.70 4.31
CA GLN A 22 -17.03 11.10 4.26
C GLN A 22 -16.27 10.43 3.11
N LEU A 23 -16.72 9.26 2.66
CA LEU A 23 -16.23 8.53 1.49
C LEU A 23 -16.82 9.08 0.17
N ASP A 24 -17.19 10.35 0.11
CA ASP A 24 -17.73 10.96 -1.12
C ASP A 24 -16.65 11.06 -2.21
N PHE A 25 -16.57 10.02 -3.03
CA PHE A 25 -15.67 9.86 -4.16
C PHE A 25 -15.91 10.87 -5.30
N ARG A 26 -16.90 11.76 -5.20
CA ARG A 26 -17.17 12.79 -6.23
C ARG A 26 -15.99 13.73 -6.46
N HIS A 27 -15.15 13.94 -5.45
CA HIS A 27 -13.98 14.81 -5.56
C HIS A 27 -12.73 14.07 -6.07
N TYR A 28 -12.74 12.73 -6.09
CA TYR A 28 -11.58 11.94 -6.54
C TYR A 28 -11.18 12.22 -7.98
N ALA A 29 -12.14 12.47 -8.88
CA ALA A 29 -11.82 12.79 -10.27
C ALA A 29 -11.05 14.12 -10.36
N ALA A 30 -11.48 15.14 -9.62
CA ALA A 30 -10.80 16.43 -9.58
C ALA A 30 -9.42 16.33 -8.90
N ASP A 31 -9.31 15.52 -7.84
CA ASP A 31 -8.03 15.25 -7.19
C ASP A 31 -7.07 14.47 -8.10
N PHE A 32 -7.58 13.51 -8.88
CA PHE A 32 -6.82 12.80 -9.91
C PHE A 32 -6.33 13.76 -10.99
N ASP A 33 -7.20 14.62 -11.50
CA ASP A 33 -6.83 15.63 -12.49
C ASP A 33 -5.76 16.58 -11.94
N ALA A 34 -5.91 17.04 -10.70
CA ALA A 34 -4.93 17.91 -10.05
C ALA A 34 -3.55 17.23 -9.92
N VAL A 35 -3.52 15.96 -9.48
CA VAL A 35 -2.29 15.18 -9.34
C VAL A 35 -1.66 14.88 -10.71
N LEU A 36 -2.45 14.53 -11.72
CA LEU A 36 -1.94 14.19 -13.05
C LEU A 36 -1.45 15.41 -13.83
N LEU A 37 -2.08 16.57 -13.64
CA LEU A 37 -1.70 17.81 -14.32
C LEU A 37 -0.47 18.49 -13.68
N ASN A 38 -0.25 18.32 -12.37
CA ASN A 38 0.88 18.93 -11.65
C ASN A 38 1.47 17.97 -10.60
N PRO A 39 2.02 16.82 -11.01
CA PRO A 39 2.46 15.78 -10.08
C PRO A 39 3.51 16.28 -9.10
N GLU A 40 4.43 17.16 -9.51
CA GLU A 40 5.47 17.74 -8.65
C GLU A 40 4.94 18.58 -7.48
N ARG A 41 3.68 19.02 -7.52
CA ARG A 41 3.04 19.78 -6.42
C ARG A 41 2.33 18.89 -5.42
N HIS A 42 2.06 17.64 -5.78
CA HIS A 42 1.18 16.74 -5.04
C HIS A 42 1.83 15.40 -4.68
N LEU A 43 2.96 15.08 -5.31
CA LEU A 43 3.71 13.85 -5.14
C LEU A 43 5.17 14.18 -4.83
N TYR A 44 5.70 13.53 -3.79
CA TYR A 44 7.10 13.63 -3.44
C TYR A 44 7.66 12.24 -3.21
N LEU A 45 8.89 12.01 -3.65
CA LEU A 45 9.63 10.79 -3.35
C LEU A 45 10.55 11.02 -2.16
N GLU A 46 10.44 10.19 -1.14
CA GLU A 46 11.36 10.16 0.00
C GLU A 46 12.20 8.89 -0.07
N THR A 47 13.53 9.02 -0.02
CA THR A 47 14.39 7.84 0.06
C THR A 47 14.41 7.33 1.50
N ALA A 48 14.02 6.07 1.67
CA ALA A 48 14.06 5.38 2.95
C ALA A 48 15.05 4.21 2.87
N SER A 49 15.67 3.91 4.00
CA SER A 49 16.57 2.77 4.14
C SER A 49 16.19 1.98 5.38
N MET A 50 16.18 0.65 5.25
CA MET A 50 15.98 -0.22 6.40
C MET A 50 16.93 -1.42 6.36
N LYS A 51 17.29 -1.92 7.54
CA LYS A 51 18.13 -3.10 7.68
C LYS A 51 17.27 -4.35 7.77
N LEU A 52 17.53 -5.30 6.87
CA LEU A 52 16.90 -6.61 6.88
C LEU A 52 17.92 -7.68 7.25
N ASP A 53 17.53 -8.64 8.10
CA ASP A 53 18.33 -9.84 8.31
C ASP A 53 18.19 -10.82 7.13
N GLY A 54 18.94 -11.93 7.18
CA GLY A 54 18.89 -12.97 6.13
C GLY A 54 17.53 -13.67 5.97
N MET A 55 16.56 -13.40 6.85
CA MET A 55 15.19 -13.87 6.77
C MET A 55 14.21 -12.79 6.27
N GLY A 56 14.69 -11.57 5.98
CA GLY A 56 13.86 -10.46 5.53
C GLY A 56 13.12 -9.71 6.64
N ILE A 57 13.54 -9.88 7.91
CA ILE A 57 12.93 -9.18 9.05
C ILE A 57 13.68 -7.87 9.31
N CYS A 58 12.93 -6.79 9.58
CA CYS A 58 13.49 -5.50 9.93
C CYS A 58 14.19 -5.54 11.29
N ARG A 59 15.43 -5.05 11.34
CA ARG A 59 16.24 -4.98 12.57
C ARG A 59 16.63 -3.54 12.86
N GLU A 60 16.56 -3.16 14.13
CA GLU A 60 17.06 -1.87 14.62
C GLU A 60 18.51 -2.07 15.11
N GLY A 61 19.49 -1.54 14.37
CA GLY A 61 20.91 -1.54 14.78
C GLY A 61 21.88 -2.26 13.83
N ASP A 62 23.17 -2.23 14.17
CA ASP A 62 24.26 -2.90 13.43
C ASP A 62 24.39 -4.37 13.88
N GLU A 63 23.43 -5.21 13.48
CA GLU A 63 23.60 -6.66 13.60
C GLU A 63 24.49 -7.18 12.46
N ALA A 64 25.45 -8.03 12.82
CA ALA A 64 26.26 -8.77 11.86
C ALA A 64 25.34 -9.66 11.01
N CYS A 65 25.42 -9.51 9.68
CA CYS A 65 24.53 -10.10 8.66
C CYS A 65 23.23 -9.34 8.33
N SER A 66 23.09 -8.06 8.71
CA SER A 66 22.04 -7.21 8.14
C SER A 66 22.43 -6.67 6.74
N THR A 67 21.47 -6.61 5.83
CA THR A 67 21.59 -5.98 4.51
C THR A 67 20.76 -4.71 4.47
N ASP A 68 21.34 -3.62 3.97
CA ASP A 68 20.61 -2.37 3.76
C ASP A 68 19.70 -2.49 2.52
N LEU A 69 18.39 -2.42 2.76
CA LEU A 69 17.39 -2.25 1.72
C LEU A 69 17.07 -0.75 1.60
N VAL A 70 17.45 -0.17 0.46
CA VAL A 70 17.13 1.21 0.10
C VAL A 70 15.96 1.21 -0.87
N PHE A 71 14.92 1.99 -0.57
CA PHE A 71 13.74 2.14 -1.41
C PHE A 71 13.26 3.60 -1.42
N SER A 72 12.30 3.91 -2.29
CA SER A 72 11.71 5.24 -2.41
C SER A 72 10.23 5.17 -2.06
N ASP A 73 9.82 5.86 -1.00
CA ASP A 73 8.40 6.03 -0.67
C ASP A 73 7.79 7.14 -1.53
N LEU A 74 6.61 6.89 -2.08
CA LEU A 74 5.79 7.91 -2.73
C LEU A 74 4.84 8.49 -1.70
N ILE A 75 4.99 9.78 -1.42
CA ILE A 75 4.14 10.50 -0.49
C ILE A 75 3.15 11.32 -1.29
N GLY A 76 1.87 10.97 -1.15
CA GLY A 76 0.78 11.71 -1.76
C GLY A 76 0.36 12.94 -0.96
N TRP A 77 -0.43 13.79 -1.60
CA TRP A 77 -1.00 15.02 -1.04
C TRP A 77 -1.71 14.85 0.31
N GLU A 78 -2.43 13.74 0.51
CA GLU A 78 -3.14 13.43 1.77
C GLU A 78 -2.19 12.99 2.92
N ARG A 79 -0.86 13.10 2.74
CA ARG A 79 0.17 12.50 3.63
C ARG A 79 0.07 10.99 3.78
N ARG A 80 -0.76 10.35 2.97
CA ARG A 80 -0.81 8.90 2.86
C ARG A 80 0.49 8.43 2.20
N ARG A 81 1.26 7.65 2.95
CA ARG A 81 2.50 7.04 2.45
C ARG A 81 2.14 5.81 1.62
N TRP A 82 2.53 5.82 0.37
CA TRP A 82 2.48 4.66 -0.51
C TRP A 82 3.91 4.18 -0.67
N THR A 83 4.24 3.03 -0.07
CA THR A 83 5.56 2.44 -0.28
C THR A 83 5.65 1.90 -1.70
N VAL A 84 6.42 2.59 -2.55
CA VAL A 84 6.62 2.21 -3.95
C VAL A 84 7.99 1.57 -4.06
N THR A 85 8.03 0.24 -3.94
CA THR A 85 9.26 -0.49 -4.23
C THR A 85 9.44 -0.59 -5.73
N LEU A 86 10.38 0.18 -6.29
CA LEU A 86 10.82 0.01 -7.67
C LEU A 86 11.58 -1.31 -7.78
N VAL A 87 10.90 -2.35 -8.24
CA VAL A 87 11.51 -3.65 -8.52
C VAL A 87 12.13 -3.60 -9.91
N HIS A 88 13.47 -3.59 -9.96
CA HIS A 88 14.18 -3.79 -11.21
C HIS A 88 14.15 -5.27 -11.60
N CYS A 89 13.21 -5.64 -12.45
CA CYS A 89 13.12 -6.99 -13.01
C CYS A 89 14.15 -7.16 -14.14
N SER A 90 15.37 -7.59 -13.81
CA SER A 90 16.45 -7.83 -14.79
C SER A 90 16.29 -9.11 -15.61
N HIS A 91 15.31 -9.96 -15.29
CA HIS A 91 15.12 -11.26 -15.93
C HIS A 91 13.65 -11.61 -16.13
N PHE A 92 12.94 -10.78 -16.88
CA PHE A 92 11.76 -11.24 -17.61
C PHE A 92 12.25 -11.98 -18.85
N ALA A 93 12.77 -13.20 -18.67
CA ALA A 93 12.86 -14.13 -19.80
C ALA A 93 11.43 -14.36 -20.32
N ASP A 94 11.28 -14.62 -21.63
CA ASP A 94 10.02 -14.87 -22.36
C ASP A 94 9.25 -16.09 -21.83
N ALA A 95 8.89 -16.08 -20.56
CA ALA A 95 8.03 -17.05 -19.94
C ALA A 95 6.61 -16.68 -20.34
N THR A 96 5.97 -17.60 -21.07
CA THR A 96 4.54 -17.52 -21.34
C THR A 96 3.78 -17.32 -20.03
N MET A 97 2.63 -16.65 -20.08
CA MET A 97 1.80 -16.41 -18.88
C MET A 97 1.51 -17.72 -18.12
N ALA A 98 1.36 -18.83 -18.85
CA ALA A 98 1.22 -20.17 -18.28
C ALA A 98 2.44 -20.61 -17.45
N GLY A 99 3.67 -20.44 -17.97
CA GLY A 99 4.89 -20.75 -17.22
C GLY A 99 5.08 -19.88 -15.97
N ARG A 100 4.57 -18.63 -16.00
CA ARG A 100 4.57 -17.74 -14.84
C ARG A 100 3.56 -18.18 -13.77
N LEU A 101 2.39 -18.65 -14.18
CA LEU A 101 1.37 -19.22 -13.28
C LEU A 101 1.86 -20.50 -12.61
N GLU A 102 2.45 -21.43 -13.36
CA GLU A 102 3.01 -22.67 -12.80
C GLU A 102 4.19 -22.43 -11.84
N ALA A 103 5.01 -21.41 -12.11
CA ALA A 103 6.08 -20.99 -11.21
C ALA A 103 5.51 -20.36 -9.93
N GLY A 104 4.45 -19.55 -10.06
CA GLY A 104 3.73 -18.95 -8.94
C GLY A 104 3.06 -19.99 -8.03
N GLU A 105 2.39 -20.99 -8.60
CA GLU A 105 1.80 -22.10 -7.84
C GLU A 105 2.85 -22.89 -7.06
N ARG A 106 4.03 -23.12 -7.65
CA ARG A 106 5.14 -23.77 -6.96
C ARG A 106 5.70 -22.97 -5.79
N TRP A 107 5.69 -21.64 -5.89
CA TRP A 107 6.18 -20.74 -4.84
C TRP A 107 5.17 -20.55 -3.71
N LEU A 108 3.88 -20.58 -4.03
CA LEU A 108 2.81 -20.44 -3.03
C LEU A 108 2.55 -21.74 -2.27
N GLY A 109 2.95 -22.90 -2.82
CA GLY A 109 2.75 -24.21 -2.22
C GLY A 109 1.27 -24.57 -2.06
N PRO A 110 0.94 -25.86 -1.86
CA PRO A 110 -0.40 -26.27 -1.43
C PRO A 110 -0.74 -25.79 -0.01
#